data_AF-A0A9E0YTT5-F1
#
_entry.id   AF-A0A9E0YTT5-F1
#
_cell.length_a   1.000
_cell.length_b   1.000
_cell.length_c   1.000
_cell.angle_alpha   90.00
_cell.angle_beta   90.00
_cell.angle_gamma   90.00
#
_symmetry.space_group_name_H-M   'P 1'
#
loop_
_entity.id
_entity.type
_entity.pdbx_description
1 polymer ?
#
loop_
_entity_poly.entity_id
_entity_poly.type
_entity_poly.pdbx_seq_one_letter_code
_entity_poly.pdbx_strand_id
1 'polypeptide(L)'
;MGNNLYRADQVRELDRRTIEDHGIDGYELMQRAGQAVFRAMRARFPEAKSLVACCGGGNNGGDGYVVASLARDAGMQVRVIELKPPEELGGDARRAAEAWLDMGGAVSGCAGRIEADVIIDALLGTGLDREVRDDYAEVIDSINASGAAVIAVDVPSGLHADTGTVLGKAVRADVTVSFIGRKRGLETGRAPDCIGHLLFDDLQVPESIYRDLDPDAERLSGDIVRRVLPARSKTIHKGALGHVLVCGGDYDMPGATVLAARAALMVGSGLVSVASRREHSLALAGSLPEAMWADGENGEALDRLAGRADVIALGPGLGTSDWSRAVWQRLLKCELPAVLDADGLNLLAEHGFERESWVLTPHPGEAARLLDVCIAEIQRDRFAAVREMAARFNAVVVLKGAG
;
A
#
# COMPACT_ATOMS: atom_id res chain seq x y z
N MET A 1 -17.61 0.88 -3.35
CA MET A 1 -17.01 -0.19 -2.52
C MET A 1 -15.69 -0.72 -3.07
N GLY A 2 -15.44 -0.74 -4.40
CA GLY A 2 -14.25 -1.37 -4.98
C GLY A 2 -12.86 -0.84 -4.57
N ASN A 3 -12.77 0.29 -3.88
CA ASN A 3 -11.53 0.90 -3.39
C ASN A 3 -11.36 0.84 -1.87
N ASN A 4 -12.35 0.33 -1.13
CA ASN A 4 -12.27 0.26 0.32
C ASN A 4 -11.25 -0.80 0.74
N LEU A 5 -10.41 -0.46 1.70
CA LEU A 5 -9.40 -1.33 2.29
C LEU A 5 -9.71 -1.55 3.77
N TYR A 6 -9.57 -2.79 4.20
CA TYR A 6 -9.96 -3.25 5.52
C TYR A 6 -8.77 -3.88 6.25
N ARG A 7 -8.83 -3.85 7.58
CA ARG A 7 -7.95 -4.64 8.44
C ARG A 7 -8.47 -6.07 8.59
N ALA A 8 -7.60 -6.98 9.01
CA ALA A 8 -7.90 -8.39 9.22
C ALA A 8 -9.04 -8.59 10.22
N ASP A 9 -9.10 -7.80 11.29
CA ASP A 9 -10.19 -7.82 12.27
C ASP A 9 -11.53 -7.38 11.67
N GLN A 10 -11.53 -6.36 10.81
CA GLN A 10 -12.71 -5.91 10.08
C GLN A 10 -13.21 -6.99 9.11
N VAL A 11 -12.31 -7.70 8.41
CA VAL A 11 -12.70 -8.80 7.53
C VAL A 11 -13.28 -9.97 8.34
N ARG A 12 -12.71 -10.31 9.50
CA ARG A 12 -13.30 -11.32 10.39
C ARG A 12 -14.69 -10.93 10.90
N GLU A 13 -14.92 -9.64 11.14
CA GLU A 13 -16.26 -9.15 11.47
C GLU A 13 -17.23 -9.27 10.28
N LEU A 14 -16.76 -9.00 9.05
CA LEU A 14 -17.55 -9.23 7.83
C LEU A 14 -17.89 -10.72 7.65
N ASP A 15 -16.95 -11.63 7.92
CA ASP A 15 -17.18 -13.08 7.94
C ASP A 15 -18.25 -13.44 8.99
N ARG A 16 -18.11 -12.93 10.22
CA ARG A 16 -19.07 -13.16 11.31
C ARG A 16 -20.48 -12.70 10.92
N ARG A 17 -20.63 -11.48 10.39
CA ARG A 17 -21.94 -10.95 9.92
C ARG A 17 -22.56 -11.82 8.83
N THR A 18 -21.73 -12.34 7.93
CA THR A 18 -22.17 -13.24 6.85
C THR A 18 -22.77 -14.53 7.41
N ILE A 19 -22.11 -15.12 8.41
CA ILE A 19 -22.54 -16.39 9.01
C ILE A 19 -23.69 -16.20 10.00
N GLU A 20 -23.53 -15.28 10.94
CA GLU A 20 -24.46 -15.11 12.07
C GLU A 20 -25.70 -14.29 11.71
N ASP A 21 -25.52 -13.16 11.01
CA ASP A 21 -26.64 -12.23 10.75
C ASP A 21 -27.41 -12.61 9.47
N HIS A 22 -26.73 -13.23 8.50
CA HIS A 22 -27.30 -13.65 7.23
C HIS A 22 -27.52 -15.16 7.09
N GLY A 23 -27.06 -15.96 8.06
CA GLY A 23 -27.32 -17.40 8.11
C GLY A 23 -26.65 -18.21 6.99
N ILE A 24 -25.58 -17.70 6.38
CA ILE A 24 -24.82 -18.43 5.37
C ILE A 24 -23.87 -19.40 6.09
N ASP A 25 -23.92 -20.69 5.73
CA ASP A 25 -23.06 -21.71 6.34
C ASP A 25 -21.58 -21.39 6.09
N GLY A 26 -20.74 -21.51 7.14
CA GLY A 26 -19.31 -21.19 7.03
C GLY A 26 -18.59 -22.07 5.97
N TYR A 27 -18.98 -23.34 5.89
CA TYR A 27 -18.48 -24.23 4.86
C TYR A 27 -18.96 -23.86 3.45
N GLU A 28 -20.20 -23.35 3.31
CA GLU A 28 -20.67 -22.83 2.02
C GLU A 28 -19.81 -21.65 1.56
N LEU A 29 -19.45 -20.75 2.47
CA LEU A 29 -18.55 -19.63 2.19
C LEU A 29 -17.15 -20.11 1.76
N MET A 30 -16.60 -21.11 2.45
CA MET A 30 -15.34 -21.79 2.09
C MET A 30 -15.41 -22.45 0.70
N GLN A 31 -16.54 -23.09 0.37
CA GLN A 31 -16.76 -23.66 -0.96
C GLN A 31 -16.73 -22.59 -2.06
N ARG A 32 -17.34 -21.42 -1.80
CA ARG A 32 -17.32 -20.28 -2.72
C ARG A 32 -15.90 -19.73 -2.89
N ALA A 33 -15.13 -19.63 -1.81
CA ALA A 33 -13.73 -19.19 -1.84
C ALA A 33 -12.86 -20.14 -2.68
N GLY A 34 -12.92 -21.44 -2.41
CA GLY A 34 -12.19 -22.44 -3.21
C GLY A 34 -12.63 -22.43 -4.68
N GLN A 35 -13.92 -22.25 -4.96
CA GLN A 35 -14.42 -22.11 -6.33
C GLN A 35 -13.86 -20.87 -7.04
N ALA A 36 -13.74 -19.73 -6.34
CA ALA A 36 -13.15 -18.51 -6.88
C ALA A 36 -11.68 -18.70 -7.25
N VAL A 37 -10.89 -19.32 -6.37
CA VAL A 37 -9.48 -19.67 -6.62
C VAL A 37 -9.36 -20.61 -7.82
N PHE A 38 -10.17 -21.68 -7.86
CA PHE A 38 -10.14 -22.63 -8.97
C PHE A 38 -10.51 -21.99 -10.31
N ARG A 39 -11.50 -21.09 -10.33
CA ARG A 39 -11.83 -20.30 -11.54
C ARG A 39 -10.65 -19.44 -11.98
N ALA A 40 -10.01 -18.73 -11.05
CA ALA A 40 -8.84 -17.90 -11.35
C ALA A 40 -7.69 -18.74 -11.91
N MET A 41 -7.44 -19.92 -11.33
CA MET A 41 -6.45 -20.87 -11.81
C MET A 41 -6.73 -21.31 -13.25
N ARG A 42 -7.94 -21.81 -13.54
CA ARG A 42 -8.30 -22.28 -14.88
C ARG A 42 -8.25 -21.15 -15.92
N ALA A 43 -8.61 -19.93 -15.54
CA ALA A 43 -8.53 -18.77 -16.43
C ALA A 43 -7.08 -18.36 -16.73
N ARG A 44 -6.19 -18.40 -15.74
CA ARG A 44 -4.80 -17.97 -15.89
C ARG A 44 -3.87 -19.04 -16.45
N PHE A 45 -4.14 -20.31 -16.12
CA PHE A 45 -3.34 -21.49 -16.44
C PHE A 45 -4.22 -22.61 -17.02
N PRO A 46 -4.84 -22.41 -18.21
CA PRO A 46 -5.80 -23.36 -18.79
C PRO A 46 -5.18 -24.72 -19.14
N GLU A 47 -3.88 -24.75 -19.41
CA GLU A 47 -3.12 -25.96 -19.79
C GLU A 47 -2.57 -26.75 -18.59
N ALA A 48 -2.75 -26.26 -17.36
CA ALA A 48 -2.29 -26.97 -16.17
C ALA A 48 -2.99 -28.33 -16.04
N LYS A 49 -2.21 -29.38 -15.81
CA LYS A 49 -2.68 -30.77 -15.66
C LYS A 49 -2.44 -31.32 -14.26
N SER A 50 -1.53 -30.70 -13.52
CA SER A 50 -1.16 -31.09 -12.16
C SER A 50 -1.23 -29.92 -11.19
N LEU A 51 -1.68 -30.22 -9.97
CA LEU A 51 -1.86 -29.25 -8.90
C LEU A 51 -1.34 -29.81 -7.58
N VAL A 52 -0.63 -28.98 -6.82
CA VAL A 52 -0.31 -29.24 -5.42
C VAL A 52 -0.98 -28.19 -4.55
N ALA A 53 -1.84 -28.61 -3.62
CA ALA A 53 -2.39 -27.71 -2.60
C ALA A 53 -1.59 -27.83 -1.31
N CYS A 54 -1.06 -26.72 -0.81
CA CYS A 54 -0.31 -26.62 0.43
C CYS A 54 -1.22 -26.06 1.52
N CYS A 55 -1.80 -26.93 2.35
CA CYS A 55 -2.85 -26.60 3.31
C CYS A 55 -2.32 -26.48 4.74
N GLY A 56 -2.62 -25.36 5.39
CA GLY A 56 -2.37 -25.14 6.81
C GLY A 56 -3.50 -25.64 7.72
N GLY A 57 -3.39 -25.35 9.01
CA GLY A 57 -4.32 -25.87 10.04
C GLY A 57 -5.62 -25.07 10.27
N GLY A 58 -5.87 -24.01 9.50
CA GLY A 58 -7.01 -23.11 9.69
C GLY A 58 -7.94 -23.05 8.47
N ASN A 59 -8.87 -22.09 8.45
CA ASN A 59 -9.85 -21.95 7.37
C ASN A 59 -9.20 -21.77 5.98
N ASN A 60 -8.06 -21.06 5.89
CA ASN A 60 -7.31 -20.93 4.64
C ASN A 60 -6.88 -22.30 4.08
N GLY A 61 -6.48 -23.23 4.97
CA GLY A 61 -6.17 -24.60 4.59
C GLY A 61 -7.40 -25.35 4.09
N GLY A 62 -8.56 -25.12 4.72
CA GLY A 62 -9.85 -25.61 4.26
C GLY A 62 -10.18 -25.17 2.82
N ASP A 63 -9.98 -23.90 2.50
CA ASP A 63 -10.12 -23.39 1.12
C ASP A 63 -9.20 -24.16 0.15
N GLY A 64 -7.97 -24.46 0.57
CA GLY A 64 -7.02 -25.29 -0.19
C GLY A 64 -7.54 -26.71 -0.48
N TYR A 65 -8.15 -27.38 0.50
CA TYR A 65 -8.79 -28.69 0.30
C TYR A 65 -9.98 -28.63 -0.67
N VAL A 66 -10.77 -27.54 -0.62
CA VAL A 66 -11.85 -27.31 -1.61
C VAL A 66 -11.26 -27.18 -3.02
N VAL A 67 -10.21 -26.37 -3.20
CA VAL A 67 -9.54 -26.22 -4.52
C VAL A 67 -9.01 -27.55 -5.02
N ALA A 68 -8.37 -28.34 -4.14
CA ALA A 68 -7.87 -29.67 -4.48
C ALA A 68 -8.99 -30.61 -4.96
N SER A 69 -10.12 -30.61 -4.25
CA SER A 69 -11.30 -31.42 -4.61
C SER A 69 -11.86 -31.02 -5.97
N LEU A 70 -12.05 -29.71 -6.22
CA LEU A 70 -12.52 -29.19 -7.51
C LEU A 70 -11.57 -29.53 -8.66
N ALA A 71 -10.25 -29.42 -8.43
CA ALA A 71 -9.25 -29.76 -9.44
C ALA A 71 -9.27 -31.26 -9.78
N ARG A 72 -9.49 -32.12 -8.78
CA ARG A 72 -9.60 -33.57 -8.99
C ARG A 72 -10.87 -33.93 -9.77
N ASP A 73 -12.00 -33.32 -9.43
CA ASP A 73 -13.26 -33.50 -10.18
C ASP A 73 -13.13 -33.05 -11.64
N ALA A 74 -12.29 -32.04 -11.90
CA ALA A 74 -11.93 -31.59 -13.25
C ALA A 74 -10.90 -32.49 -13.96
N GLY A 75 -10.49 -33.61 -13.36
CA GLY A 75 -9.60 -34.61 -13.95
C GLY A 75 -8.10 -34.28 -13.86
N MET A 76 -7.70 -33.34 -12.99
CA MET A 76 -6.28 -33.02 -12.78
C MET A 76 -5.59 -34.03 -11.87
N GLN A 77 -4.26 -34.12 -12.00
CA GLN A 77 -3.43 -34.83 -11.02
C GLN A 77 -3.23 -33.95 -9.80
N VAL A 78 -3.83 -34.32 -8.67
CA VAL A 78 -3.83 -33.48 -7.47
C VAL A 78 -3.11 -34.17 -6.32
N ARG A 79 -2.24 -33.42 -5.63
CA ARG A 79 -1.62 -33.81 -4.37
C ARG A 79 -1.87 -32.74 -3.33
N VAL A 80 -2.14 -33.16 -2.09
CA VAL A 80 -2.25 -32.24 -0.96
C VAL A 80 -1.05 -32.41 -0.03
N ILE A 81 -0.38 -31.29 0.25
CA ILE A 81 0.61 -31.16 1.31
C ILE A 81 -0.10 -30.59 2.52
N GLU A 82 -0.06 -31.29 3.64
CA GLU A 82 -0.64 -30.81 4.90
C GLU A 82 0.43 -30.55 5.95
N LEU A 83 0.18 -29.53 6.77
CA LEU A 83 1.03 -29.17 7.91
C LEU A 83 0.40 -29.54 9.25
N LYS A 84 -0.87 -29.94 9.22
CA LYS A 84 -1.61 -30.41 10.38
C LYS A 84 -2.50 -31.58 9.96
N PRO A 85 -2.51 -32.71 10.69
CA PRO A 85 -3.32 -33.85 10.31
C PRO A 85 -4.83 -33.51 10.24
N PRO A 86 -5.60 -34.09 9.31
CA PRO A 86 -7.01 -33.78 9.12
C PRO A 86 -7.86 -33.97 10.38
N GLU A 87 -7.54 -34.98 11.18
CA GLU A 87 -8.20 -35.30 12.45
C GLU A 87 -8.03 -34.22 13.53
N GLU A 88 -6.99 -33.40 13.43
CA GLU A 88 -6.72 -32.31 14.36
C GLU A 88 -7.27 -30.95 13.86
N LEU A 89 -7.83 -30.91 12.65
CA LEU A 89 -8.53 -29.72 12.14
C LEU A 89 -9.85 -29.54 12.88
N GLY A 90 -10.32 -28.30 12.95
CA GLY A 90 -11.62 -27.95 13.53
C GLY A 90 -12.55 -27.30 12.50
N GLY A 91 -13.84 -27.30 12.80
CA GLY A 91 -14.86 -26.59 12.02
C GLY A 91 -14.87 -26.94 10.54
N ASP A 92 -15.03 -25.93 9.69
CA ASP A 92 -15.18 -26.08 8.24
C ASP A 92 -13.92 -26.63 7.56
N ALA A 93 -12.74 -26.32 8.07
CA ALA A 93 -11.48 -26.83 7.53
C ALA A 93 -11.40 -28.36 7.65
N ARG A 94 -11.89 -28.92 8.77
CA ARG A 94 -11.98 -30.38 8.95
C ARG A 94 -12.96 -31.00 7.95
N ARG A 95 -14.14 -30.40 7.80
CA ARG A 95 -15.16 -30.86 6.85
C ARG A 95 -14.63 -30.87 5.41
N ALA A 96 -13.80 -29.89 5.04
CA ALA A 96 -13.15 -29.82 3.73
C ALA A 96 -12.11 -30.95 3.54
N ALA A 97 -11.29 -31.20 4.57
CA ALA A 97 -10.31 -32.27 4.53
C ALA A 97 -10.97 -33.67 4.50
N GLU A 98 -12.03 -33.88 5.28
CA GLU A 98 -12.82 -35.13 5.25
C GLU A 98 -13.43 -35.36 3.86
N ALA A 99 -14.02 -34.33 3.24
CA ALA A 99 -14.55 -34.43 1.87
C ALA A 99 -13.46 -34.81 0.84
N TRP A 100 -12.25 -34.26 0.98
CA TRP A 100 -11.11 -34.65 0.14
C TRP A 100 -10.74 -36.13 0.33
N LEU A 101 -10.70 -36.62 1.57
CA LEU A 101 -10.39 -38.03 1.85
C LEU A 101 -11.49 -38.98 1.35
N ASP A 102 -12.75 -38.61 1.52
CA ASP A 102 -13.92 -39.43 1.12
C ASP A 102 -13.98 -39.64 -0.40
N MET A 103 -13.49 -38.70 -1.21
CA MET A 103 -13.33 -38.87 -2.67
C MET A 103 -12.07 -39.65 -3.06
N GLY A 104 -11.39 -40.29 -2.10
CA GLY A 104 -10.16 -41.04 -2.27
C GLY A 104 -8.92 -40.15 -2.39
N GLY A 105 -8.96 -38.95 -1.83
CA GLY A 105 -7.82 -38.04 -1.65
C GLY A 105 -6.72 -38.67 -0.82
N ALA A 106 -5.49 -38.30 -1.12
CA ALA A 106 -4.34 -38.60 -0.28
C ALA A 106 -3.72 -37.30 0.20
N VAL A 107 -3.21 -37.32 1.43
CA VAL A 107 -2.47 -36.22 2.04
C VAL A 107 -1.06 -36.69 2.35
N SER A 108 -0.12 -35.77 2.36
CA SER A 108 1.29 -36.04 2.67
C SER A 108 1.93 -34.83 3.33
N GLY A 109 2.97 -35.02 4.12
CA GLY A 109 3.83 -33.91 4.53
C GLY A 109 4.65 -33.34 3.38
N CYS A 110 5.31 -32.21 3.61
CA CYS A 110 6.25 -31.65 2.64
C CYS A 110 7.59 -32.39 2.72
N ALA A 111 7.91 -33.18 1.70
CA ALA A 111 9.21 -33.84 1.57
C ALA A 111 9.82 -33.52 0.21
N GLY A 112 11.00 -32.89 0.21
CA GLY A 112 11.74 -32.56 -1.01
C GLY A 112 11.07 -31.47 -1.85
N ARG A 113 11.40 -31.45 -3.15
CA ARG A 113 10.92 -30.43 -4.09
C ARG A 113 9.46 -30.67 -4.47
N ILE A 114 8.69 -29.59 -4.57
CA ILE A 114 7.33 -29.63 -5.09
C ILE A 114 7.38 -29.60 -6.62
N GLU A 115 6.83 -30.64 -7.25
CA GLU A 115 6.65 -30.72 -8.71
C GLU A 115 5.15 -30.69 -9.03
N ALA A 116 4.73 -29.66 -9.78
CA ALA A 116 3.39 -29.47 -10.32
C ALA A 116 3.42 -28.35 -11.37
N ASP A 117 2.36 -28.24 -12.17
CA ASP A 117 2.14 -27.07 -13.02
C ASP A 117 1.71 -25.86 -12.20
N VAL A 118 0.86 -26.09 -11.19
CA VAL A 118 0.34 -25.06 -10.28
C VAL A 118 0.44 -25.50 -8.83
N ILE A 119 0.84 -24.57 -7.95
CA ILE A 119 0.81 -24.69 -6.50
C ILE A 119 -0.23 -23.73 -5.94
N ILE A 120 -1.08 -24.23 -5.04
CA ILE A 120 -2.00 -23.43 -4.24
C ILE A 120 -1.39 -23.22 -2.86
N ASP A 121 -1.04 -21.97 -2.56
CA ASP A 121 -0.64 -21.54 -1.23
C ASP A 121 -1.88 -21.26 -0.37
N ALA A 122 -2.19 -22.22 0.49
CA ALA A 122 -3.31 -22.20 1.43
C ALA A 122 -2.81 -22.43 2.88
N LEU A 123 -1.56 -22.03 3.16
CA LEU A 123 -0.92 -22.33 4.46
C LEU A 123 -1.41 -21.38 5.56
N LEU A 124 -1.34 -20.08 5.32
CA LEU A 124 -1.64 -19.02 6.30
C LEU A 124 -2.46 -17.92 5.62
N GLY A 125 -3.50 -17.43 6.29
CA GLY A 125 -4.32 -16.32 5.81
C GLY A 125 -4.19 -15.07 6.69
N THR A 126 -5.29 -14.36 6.89
CA THR A 126 -5.36 -13.14 7.73
C THR A 126 -5.04 -13.33 9.20
N GLY A 127 -4.90 -14.56 9.68
CA GLY A 127 -4.61 -14.90 11.08
C GLY A 127 -3.16 -14.69 11.52
N LEU A 128 -2.24 -14.43 10.59
CA LEU A 128 -0.81 -14.34 10.90
C LEU A 128 -0.45 -12.98 11.53
N ASP A 129 0.08 -13.01 12.75
CA ASP A 129 0.47 -11.85 13.56
C ASP A 129 1.92 -11.94 14.10
N ARG A 130 2.62 -13.03 13.81
CA ARG A 130 3.99 -13.33 14.27
C ARG A 130 4.83 -13.94 13.17
N GLU A 131 6.13 -14.03 13.38
CA GLU A 131 7.05 -14.71 12.46
C GLU A 131 6.56 -16.12 12.14
N VAL A 132 6.70 -16.49 10.87
CA VAL A 132 6.32 -17.81 10.37
C VAL A 132 7.16 -18.87 11.07
N ARG A 133 6.49 -19.91 11.58
CA ARG A 133 7.14 -21.07 12.22
C ARG A 133 7.99 -21.85 11.22
N ASP A 134 9.05 -22.49 11.70
CA ASP A 134 10.04 -23.17 10.85
C ASP A 134 9.42 -24.21 9.89
N ASP A 135 8.46 -25.01 10.35
CA ASP A 135 7.74 -25.99 9.53
C ASP A 135 6.95 -25.36 8.38
N TYR A 136 6.32 -24.20 8.60
CA TYR A 136 5.70 -23.42 7.52
C TYR A 136 6.77 -22.80 6.61
N ALA A 137 7.86 -22.28 7.18
CA ALA A 137 8.94 -21.62 6.45
C ALA A 137 9.64 -22.57 5.46
N GLU A 138 9.82 -23.84 5.81
CA GLU A 138 10.37 -24.88 4.93
C GLU A 138 9.47 -25.15 3.72
N VAL A 139 8.15 -25.15 3.92
CA VAL A 139 7.19 -25.32 2.82
C VAL A 139 7.18 -24.07 1.94
N ILE A 140 7.22 -22.87 2.53
CA ILE A 140 7.33 -21.61 1.77
C ILE A 140 8.57 -21.61 0.87
N ASP A 141 9.72 -22.05 1.39
CA ASP A 141 10.94 -22.18 0.58
C ASP A 141 10.76 -23.16 -0.58
N SER A 142 10.13 -24.30 -0.30
CA SER A 142 9.85 -25.33 -1.31
C SER A 142 8.90 -24.83 -2.41
N ILE A 143 7.89 -24.03 -2.05
CA ILE A 143 6.99 -23.36 -2.99
C ILE A 143 7.80 -22.39 -3.87
N ASN A 144 8.55 -21.48 -3.24
CA ASN A 144 9.32 -20.44 -3.94
C ASN A 144 10.44 -21.02 -4.83
N ALA A 145 10.96 -22.22 -4.52
CA ALA A 145 11.99 -22.91 -5.30
C ALA A 145 11.44 -23.87 -6.37
N SER A 146 10.12 -24.11 -6.41
CA SER A 146 9.51 -25.11 -7.28
C SER A 146 9.70 -24.81 -8.77
N GLY A 147 9.59 -23.54 -9.16
CA GLY A 147 9.48 -23.08 -10.56
C GLY A 147 8.08 -23.28 -11.15
N ALA A 148 7.11 -23.75 -10.37
CA ALA A 148 5.71 -23.86 -10.76
C ALA A 148 5.01 -22.50 -10.68
N ALA A 149 3.83 -22.39 -11.31
CA ALA A 149 2.97 -21.24 -11.09
C ALA A 149 2.37 -21.30 -9.67
N VAL A 150 2.33 -20.17 -8.96
CA VAL A 150 1.86 -20.12 -7.57
C VAL A 150 0.63 -19.23 -7.44
N ILE A 151 -0.43 -19.76 -6.83
CA ILE A 151 -1.64 -19.00 -6.48
C ILE A 151 -1.80 -18.97 -4.97
N ALA A 152 -1.79 -17.77 -4.38
CA ALA A 152 -2.08 -17.59 -2.97
C ALA A 152 -3.59 -17.46 -2.72
N VAL A 153 -4.06 -18.19 -1.72
CA VAL A 153 -5.42 -18.12 -1.20
C VAL A 153 -5.47 -17.05 -0.12
N ASP A 154 -6.32 -16.05 -0.36
CA ASP A 154 -6.54 -14.85 0.41
C ASP A 154 -5.35 -13.87 0.55
N VAL A 155 -4.25 -14.34 1.14
CA VAL A 155 -3.02 -13.58 1.40
C VAL A 155 -1.84 -14.53 1.20
N PRO A 156 -0.76 -14.14 0.48
CA PRO A 156 0.44 -14.97 0.41
C PRO A 156 0.95 -15.31 1.81
N SER A 157 1.09 -16.60 2.10
CA SER A 157 1.48 -17.07 3.41
C SER A 157 2.80 -16.44 3.84
N GLY A 158 2.82 -15.85 5.03
CA GLY A 158 3.97 -15.10 5.55
C GLY A 158 3.92 -13.58 5.35
N LEU A 159 2.94 -13.07 4.62
CA LEU A 159 2.67 -11.64 4.50
C LEU A 159 1.63 -11.20 5.54
N HIS A 160 1.91 -10.12 6.27
CA HIS A 160 0.98 -9.57 7.26
C HIS A 160 -0.17 -8.82 6.57
N ALA A 161 -1.41 -9.27 6.78
CA ALA A 161 -2.60 -8.75 6.09
C ALA A 161 -2.90 -7.26 6.36
N ASP A 162 -2.49 -6.70 7.50
CA ASP A 162 -2.68 -5.27 7.80
C ASP A 162 -1.53 -4.35 7.38
N THR A 163 -0.31 -4.85 7.21
CA THR A 163 0.87 -3.97 7.07
C THR A 163 1.70 -4.25 5.82
N GLY A 164 1.47 -5.37 5.15
CA GLY A 164 2.26 -5.78 3.98
C GLY A 164 3.71 -6.13 4.34
N THR A 165 4.02 -6.33 5.61
CA THR A 165 5.34 -6.76 6.08
C THR A 165 5.49 -8.28 5.93
N VAL A 166 6.67 -8.74 5.54
CA VAL A 166 7.03 -10.16 5.54
C VAL A 166 7.46 -10.57 6.95
N LEU A 167 6.79 -11.57 7.52
CA LEU A 167 7.05 -12.07 8.87
C LEU A 167 7.96 -13.30 8.83
N GLY A 168 9.26 -13.05 8.66
CA GLY A 168 10.27 -14.11 8.48
C GLY A 168 10.44 -14.48 7.01
N LYS A 169 9.48 -15.24 6.44
CA LYS A 169 9.45 -15.61 5.01
C LYS A 169 8.05 -15.48 4.47
N ALA A 170 7.92 -15.21 3.17
CA ALA A 170 6.64 -15.17 2.49
C ALA A 170 6.67 -15.89 1.15
N VAL A 171 5.52 -16.44 0.76
CA VAL A 171 5.28 -16.96 -0.59
C VAL A 171 5.33 -15.83 -1.60
N ARG A 172 5.93 -16.12 -2.76
CA ARG A 172 5.90 -15.27 -3.95
C ARG A 172 4.92 -15.86 -4.95
N ALA A 173 3.70 -15.33 -4.96
CA ALA A 173 2.64 -15.78 -5.83
C ALA A 173 2.68 -15.08 -7.19
N ASP A 174 2.25 -15.78 -8.24
CA ASP A 174 1.92 -15.19 -9.54
C ASP A 174 0.53 -14.54 -9.52
N VAL A 175 -0.37 -15.08 -8.70
CA VAL A 175 -1.74 -14.59 -8.51
C VAL A 175 -2.13 -14.72 -7.05
N THR A 176 -2.80 -13.73 -6.49
CA THR A 176 -3.46 -13.82 -5.18
C THR A 176 -4.95 -13.60 -5.37
N VAL A 177 -5.79 -14.45 -4.78
CA VAL A 177 -7.25 -14.26 -4.79
C VAL A 177 -7.70 -13.92 -3.38
N SER A 178 -8.09 -12.68 -3.14
CA SER A 178 -8.56 -12.21 -1.83
C SER A 178 -10.08 -12.09 -1.76
N PHE A 179 -10.64 -12.33 -0.57
CA PHE A 179 -12.09 -12.47 -0.40
C PHE A 179 -12.71 -11.41 0.50
N ILE A 180 -14.00 -11.11 0.28
CA ILE A 180 -14.92 -10.37 1.16
C ILE A 180 -14.52 -8.92 1.42
N GLY A 181 -13.35 -8.64 1.97
CA GLY A 181 -12.78 -7.30 2.08
C GLY A 181 -11.35 -7.29 1.56
N ARG A 182 -10.98 -6.24 0.82
CA ARG A 182 -9.59 -6.05 0.38
C ARG A 182 -8.73 -5.70 1.58
N LYS A 183 -7.78 -6.56 1.93
CA LYS A 183 -6.90 -6.35 3.08
C LYS A 183 -5.89 -5.25 2.74
N ARG A 184 -5.79 -4.22 3.59
CA ARG A 184 -4.94 -3.04 3.33
C ARG A 184 -3.46 -3.40 3.17
N GLY A 185 -2.99 -4.45 3.83
CA GLY A 185 -1.61 -4.93 3.73
C GLY A 185 -1.26 -5.50 2.36
N LEU A 186 -2.22 -5.90 1.54
CA LEU A 186 -1.96 -6.36 0.17
C LEU A 186 -1.63 -5.22 -0.81
N GLU A 187 -1.81 -3.97 -0.40
CA GLU A 187 -1.62 -2.78 -1.26
C GLU A 187 -0.44 -1.90 -0.77
N THR A 188 0.36 -2.37 0.19
CA THR A 188 1.45 -1.58 0.79
C THR A 188 2.69 -2.44 1.13
N GLY A 189 3.77 -1.77 1.54
CA GLY A 189 4.96 -2.44 2.10
C GLY A 189 5.64 -3.37 1.10
N ARG A 190 5.83 -4.64 1.49
CA ARG A 190 6.46 -5.67 0.66
C ARG A 190 5.47 -6.49 -0.17
N ALA A 191 4.17 -6.24 -0.02
CA ALA A 191 3.14 -6.98 -0.75
C ALA A 191 3.33 -6.99 -2.28
N PRO A 192 3.73 -5.89 -2.95
CA PRO A 192 3.95 -5.92 -4.40
C PRO A 192 4.95 -6.98 -4.88
N ASP A 193 5.90 -7.38 -4.02
CA ASP A 193 6.90 -8.42 -4.32
C ASP A 193 6.41 -9.85 -4.05
N CYS A 194 5.21 -10.00 -3.46
CA CYS A 194 4.67 -11.28 -2.99
C CYS A 194 3.33 -11.66 -3.65
N ILE A 195 2.49 -10.69 -4.02
CA ILE A 195 1.08 -10.95 -4.37
C ILE A 195 0.86 -11.33 -5.83
N GLY A 196 1.80 -11.00 -6.73
CA GLY A 196 1.60 -11.14 -8.17
C GLY A 196 0.40 -10.33 -8.66
N HIS A 197 -0.49 -10.95 -9.43
CA HIS A 197 -1.75 -10.33 -9.84
C HIS A 197 -2.82 -10.51 -8.75
N LEU A 198 -3.26 -9.40 -8.13
CA LEU A 198 -4.29 -9.42 -7.10
C LEU A 198 -5.71 -9.43 -7.70
N LEU A 199 -6.42 -10.53 -7.49
CA LEU A 199 -7.83 -10.71 -7.78
C LEU A 199 -8.65 -10.56 -6.49
N PHE A 200 -9.89 -10.12 -6.63
CA PHE A 200 -10.84 -9.98 -5.53
C PHE A 200 -12.17 -10.60 -5.89
N ASP A 201 -12.72 -11.41 -4.99
CA ASP A 201 -14.05 -12.02 -5.10
C ASP A 201 -14.82 -11.72 -3.82
N ASP A 202 -16.01 -11.15 -3.92
CA ASP A 202 -16.85 -10.84 -2.76
C ASP A 202 -17.54 -12.08 -2.17
N LEU A 203 -17.37 -13.26 -2.80
CA LEU A 203 -18.03 -14.51 -2.43
C LEU A 203 -19.56 -14.41 -2.39
N GLN A 204 -20.11 -13.47 -3.15
CA GLN A 204 -21.56 -13.22 -3.24
C GLN A 204 -22.17 -12.94 -1.87
N VAL A 205 -21.41 -12.32 -0.97
CA VAL A 205 -21.94 -11.89 0.33
C VAL A 205 -22.87 -10.67 0.15
N PRO A 206 -23.92 -10.53 0.96
CA PRO A 206 -24.83 -9.40 0.85
C PRO A 206 -24.14 -8.06 1.14
N GLU A 207 -24.40 -7.02 0.34
CA GLU A 207 -23.82 -5.67 0.57
C GLU A 207 -24.12 -5.10 1.97
N SER A 208 -25.17 -5.58 2.65
CA SER A 208 -25.52 -5.17 4.01
C SER A 208 -24.48 -5.50 5.05
N ILE A 209 -23.60 -6.51 4.83
CA ILE A 209 -22.56 -6.84 5.80
C ILE A 209 -21.57 -5.69 6.02
N TYR A 210 -21.39 -4.84 5.00
CA TYR A 210 -20.48 -3.69 5.03
C TYR A 210 -21.11 -2.44 5.67
N ARG A 211 -22.41 -2.47 5.99
CA ARG A 211 -23.09 -1.32 6.58
C ARG A 211 -22.53 -1.04 7.97
N ASP A 212 -22.40 0.23 8.32
CA ASP A 212 -21.91 0.68 9.64
C ASP A 212 -20.51 0.14 9.99
N LEU A 213 -19.71 -0.19 8.96
CA LEU A 213 -18.30 -0.56 9.09
C LEU A 213 -17.46 0.34 8.18
N ASP A 214 -16.88 1.39 8.78
CA ASP A 214 -16.00 2.30 8.05
C ASP A 214 -14.72 1.57 7.62
N PRO A 215 -14.31 1.69 6.34
CA PRO A 215 -13.05 1.12 5.90
C PRO A 215 -11.87 1.82 6.60
N ASP A 216 -10.81 1.08 6.86
CA ASP A 216 -9.62 1.63 7.50
C ASP A 216 -8.80 2.54 6.57
N ALA A 217 -8.85 2.26 5.26
CA ALA A 217 -8.25 3.10 4.22
C ALA A 217 -9.03 3.00 2.89
N GLU A 218 -8.74 3.92 1.97
CA GLU A 218 -9.25 3.88 0.59
C GLU A 218 -8.09 3.88 -0.40
N ARG A 219 -8.12 2.97 -1.37
CA ARG A 219 -7.21 2.95 -2.50
C ARG A 219 -7.58 4.05 -3.48
N LEU A 220 -6.68 5.00 -3.71
CA LEU A 220 -6.87 6.03 -4.71
C LEU A 220 -6.96 5.39 -6.11
N SER A 221 -7.97 5.80 -6.87
CA SER A 221 -8.17 5.37 -8.26
C SER A 221 -8.23 6.58 -9.18
N GLY A 222 -8.14 6.38 -10.49
CA GLY A 222 -8.19 7.46 -11.47
C GLY A 222 -9.45 8.34 -11.37
N ASP A 223 -10.54 7.83 -10.77
CA ASP A 223 -11.75 8.60 -10.51
C ASP A 223 -11.52 9.80 -9.59
N ILE A 224 -10.51 9.74 -8.70
CA ILE A 224 -10.19 10.87 -7.84
C ILE A 224 -9.77 12.10 -8.66
N VAL A 225 -9.07 11.89 -9.78
CA VAL A 225 -8.60 12.97 -10.66
C VAL A 225 -9.77 13.82 -11.14
N ARG A 226 -10.89 13.17 -11.50
CA ARG A 226 -12.11 13.87 -11.93
C ARG A 226 -12.79 14.65 -10.81
N ARG A 227 -12.64 14.18 -9.56
CA ARG A 227 -13.22 14.83 -8.37
C ARG A 227 -12.39 16.02 -7.90
N VAL A 228 -11.06 15.92 -7.97
CA VAL A 228 -10.14 16.91 -7.39
C VAL A 228 -9.60 17.94 -8.39
N LEU A 229 -9.58 17.64 -9.69
CA LEU A 229 -9.20 18.62 -10.71
C LEU A 229 -10.44 19.35 -11.25
N PRO A 230 -10.67 20.62 -10.87
CA PRO A 230 -11.85 21.35 -11.32
C PRO A 230 -11.79 21.65 -12.82
N ALA A 231 -12.94 21.65 -13.47
CA ALA A 231 -13.07 22.14 -14.83
C ALA A 231 -12.75 23.64 -14.89
N ARG A 232 -11.94 24.06 -15.87
CA ARG A 232 -11.56 25.46 -16.04
C ARG A 232 -12.61 26.20 -16.87
N SER A 233 -13.07 27.35 -16.37
CA SER A 233 -13.86 28.27 -17.17
C SER A 233 -13.07 28.75 -18.38
N LYS A 234 -13.73 28.89 -19.54
CA LYS A 234 -13.11 29.47 -20.75
C LYS A 234 -12.68 30.92 -20.58
N THR A 235 -13.23 31.62 -19.60
CA THR A 235 -12.91 33.03 -19.30
C THR A 235 -11.95 33.19 -18.13
N ILE A 236 -11.37 32.09 -17.62
CA ILE A 236 -10.45 32.14 -16.49
C ILE A 236 -9.16 32.88 -16.86
N HIS A 237 -8.64 33.69 -15.94
CA HIS A 237 -7.37 34.39 -16.11
C HIS A 237 -6.35 33.89 -15.09
N LYS A 238 -5.06 34.16 -15.33
CA LYS A 238 -3.96 33.71 -14.46
C LYS A 238 -4.14 34.01 -12.97
N GLY A 239 -4.67 35.18 -12.60
CA GLY A 239 -4.90 35.53 -11.19
C GLY A 239 -5.96 34.67 -10.47
N ALA A 240 -6.79 33.92 -11.19
CA ALA A 240 -7.81 33.05 -10.62
C ALA A 240 -7.35 31.58 -10.49
N LEU A 241 -6.10 31.30 -10.91
CA LEU A 241 -5.49 29.97 -10.90
C LEU A 241 -4.41 29.84 -9.80
N GLY A 242 -4.43 30.76 -8.84
CA GLY A 242 -3.50 30.81 -7.72
C GLY A 242 -2.06 31.18 -8.08
N HIS A 243 -1.29 31.49 -7.05
CA HIS A 243 0.12 31.83 -7.10
C HIS A 243 0.91 30.93 -6.14
N VAL A 244 1.76 30.08 -6.69
CA VAL A 244 2.68 29.23 -5.92
C VAL A 244 4.01 29.93 -5.71
N LEU A 245 4.47 30.03 -4.46
CA LEU A 245 5.84 30.39 -4.12
C LEU A 245 6.66 29.12 -3.84
N VAL A 246 7.64 28.83 -4.68
CA VAL A 246 8.60 27.73 -4.45
C VAL A 246 9.87 28.30 -3.86
N CYS A 247 10.37 27.70 -2.78
CA CYS A 247 11.61 28.13 -2.15
C CYS A 247 12.54 26.95 -1.82
N GLY A 248 13.79 27.06 -2.25
CA GLY A 248 14.79 26.01 -2.11
C GLY A 248 16.02 26.27 -2.98
N GLY A 249 16.80 25.21 -3.20
CA GLY A 249 17.92 25.25 -4.13
C GLY A 249 19.09 26.07 -3.59
N ASP A 250 19.71 25.58 -2.52
CA ASP A 250 21.05 26.00 -2.09
C ASP A 250 22.10 25.59 -3.16
N TYR A 251 23.35 25.96 -2.94
CA TYR A 251 24.43 25.88 -3.94
C TYR A 251 24.58 24.52 -4.64
N ASP A 252 24.32 23.41 -3.94
CA ASP A 252 24.52 22.07 -4.49
C ASP A 252 23.31 21.55 -5.31
N MET A 253 22.11 22.10 -5.09
CA MET A 253 20.87 21.53 -5.63
C MET A 253 19.87 22.56 -6.22
N PRO A 254 20.29 23.57 -7.01
CA PRO A 254 19.36 24.55 -7.60
C PRO A 254 18.31 23.92 -8.53
N GLY A 255 18.62 22.78 -9.15
CA GLY A 255 17.72 22.07 -10.06
C GLY A 255 16.46 21.53 -9.37
N ALA A 256 16.51 21.20 -8.07
CA ALA A 256 15.35 20.68 -7.34
C ALA A 256 14.19 21.70 -7.33
N THR A 257 14.52 22.98 -7.12
CA THR A 257 13.54 24.07 -7.12
C THR A 257 12.95 24.33 -8.49
N VAL A 258 13.74 24.17 -9.57
CA VAL A 258 13.24 24.26 -10.96
C VAL A 258 12.21 23.17 -11.24
N LEU A 259 12.48 21.93 -10.83
CA LEU A 259 11.56 20.82 -11.04
C LEU A 259 10.25 21.04 -10.29
N ALA A 260 10.31 21.48 -9.03
CA ALA A 260 9.12 21.81 -8.25
C ALA A 260 8.31 22.97 -8.87
N ALA A 261 8.96 24.04 -9.30
CA ALA A 261 8.31 25.18 -9.96
C ALA A 261 7.68 24.79 -11.30
N ARG A 262 8.37 23.96 -12.10
CA ARG A 262 7.85 23.43 -13.36
C ARG A 262 6.63 22.55 -13.11
N ALA A 263 6.65 21.70 -12.10
CA ALA A 263 5.49 20.87 -11.74
C ALA A 263 4.27 21.73 -11.42
N ALA A 264 4.44 22.80 -10.63
CA ALA A 264 3.39 23.76 -10.31
C ALA A 264 2.79 24.43 -11.57
N LEU A 265 3.62 24.82 -12.53
CA LEU A 265 3.18 25.36 -13.83
C LEU A 265 2.43 24.31 -14.66
N MET A 266 2.93 23.07 -14.71
CA MET A 266 2.36 21.98 -15.52
C MET A 266 0.97 21.55 -15.03
N VAL A 267 0.75 21.53 -13.71
CA VAL A 267 -0.59 21.26 -13.14
C VAL A 267 -1.52 22.48 -13.26
N GLY A 268 -0.98 23.62 -13.71
CA GLY A 268 -1.69 24.81 -14.17
C GLY A 268 -2.00 25.84 -13.09
N SER A 269 -1.05 26.03 -12.17
CA SER A 269 -0.99 27.24 -11.36
C SER A 269 -0.89 28.47 -12.26
N GLY A 270 -1.60 29.54 -11.92
CA GLY A 270 -1.66 30.75 -12.75
C GLY A 270 -0.37 31.57 -12.71
N LEU A 271 0.28 31.58 -11.56
CA LEU A 271 1.55 32.25 -11.32
C LEU A 271 2.45 31.33 -10.50
N VAL A 272 3.75 31.34 -10.81
CA VAL A 272 4.76 30.66 -10.01
C VAL A 272 5.91 31.61 -9.78
N SER A 273 6.23 31.86 -8.51
CA SER A 273 7.43 32.56 -8.08
C SER A 273 8.42 31.58 -7.48
N VAL A 274 9.70 31.86 -7.68
CA VAL A 274 10.77 31.05 -7.11
C VAL A 274 11.77 31.92 -6.37
N ALA A 275 12.05 31.56 -5.13
CA ALA A 275 13.08 32.18 -4.29
C ALA A 275 14.20 31.17 -4.04
N SER A 276 15.43 31.53 -4.43
CA SER A 276 16.64 30.71 -4.32
C SER A 276 17.86 31.63 -4.09
N ARG A 277 19.08 31.09 -4.08
CA ARG A 277 20.31 31.87 -3.99
C ARG A 277 20.40 32.90 -5.13
N ARG A 278 20.92 34.09 -4.81
CA ARG A 278 21.07 35.20 -5.76
C ARG A 278 21.87 34.79 -6.99
N GLU A 279 22.92 34.01 -6.79
CA GLU A 279 23.86 33.53 -7.80
C GLU A 279 23.18 32.64 -8.84
N HIS A 280 22.06 32.00 -8.49
CA HIS A 280 21.33 31.13 -9.40
C HIS A 280 20.40 31.91 -10.35
N SER A 281 20.12 33.19 -10.09
CA SER A 281 19.06 33.96 -10.77
C SER A 281 19.12 33.88 -12.30
N LEU A 282 20.32 34.02 -12.91
CA LEU A 282 20.47 34.00 -14.37
C LEU A 282 20.29 32.59 -14.96
N ALA A 283 20.90 31.58 -14.33
CA ALA A 283 20.81 30.19 -14.79
C ALA A 283 19.38 29.68 -14.69
N LEU A 284 18.71 30.01 -13.57
CA LEU A 284 17.35 29.60 -13.31
C LEU A 284 16.34 30.29 -14.24
N ALA A 285 16.48 31.60 -14.48
CA ALA A 285 15.67 32.33 -15.46
C ALA A 285 15.83 31.79 -16.88
N GLY A 286 17.02 31.30 -17.26
CA GLY A 286 17.24 30.61 -18.53
C GLY A 286 16.59 29.23 -18.60
N SER A 287 16.50 28.52 -17.48
CA SER A 287 15.97 27.14 -17.40
C SER A 287 14.44 27.03 -17.36
N LEU A 288 13.79 28.05 -16.79
CA LEU A 288 12.34 28.13 -16.61
C LEU A 288 11.91 29.61 -16.69
N PRO A 289 11.87 30.18 -17.90
CA PRO A 289 11.57 31.60 -18.12
C PRO A 289 10.12 31.98 -17.77
N GLU A 290 9.22 31.00 -17.67
CA GLU A 290 7.82 31.22 -17.27
C GLU A 290 7.66 31.54 -15.77
N ALA A 291 8.65 31.20 -14.95
CA ALA A 291 8.64 31.46 -13.51
C ALA A 291 9.23 32.84 -13.16
N MET A 292 8.69 33.47 -12.11
CA MET A 292 9.17 34.75 -11.60
C MET A 292 10.21 34.53 -10.51
N TRP A 293 11.46 34.88 -10.80
CA TRP A 293 12.59 34.67 -9.90
C TRP A 293 12.80 35.84 -8.94
N ALA A 294 13.19 35.53 -7.70
CA ALA A 294 13.64 36.52 -6.73
C ALA A 294 14.84 36.02 -5.93
N ASP A 295 15.61 36.99 -5.44
CA ASP A 295 16.71 36.79 -4.51
C ASP A 295 16.16 36.34 -3.15
N GLY A 296 16.31 35.05 -2.84
CA GLY A 296 15.88 34.44 -1.58
C GLY A 296 16.76 34.81 -0.39
N GLU A 297 17.88 35.50 -0.59
CA GLU A 297 18.70 36.05 0.49
C GLU A 297 18.17 37.42 0.96
N ASN A 298 17.33 38.06 0.14
CA ASN A 298 16.67 39.31 0.47
C ASN A 298 15.33 39.06 1.19
N GLY A 299 15.33 39.21 2.52
CA GLY A 299 14.14 39.00 3.35
C GLY A 299 12.92 39.86 2.95
N GLU A 300 13.12 41.11 2.52
CA GLU A 300 12.00 41.94 2.05
C GLU A 300 11.42 41.45 0.72
N ALA A 301 12.27 40.94 -0.17
CA ALA A 301 11.82 40.35 -1.42
C ALA A 301 10.98 39.09 -1.13
N LEU A 302 11.43 38.28 -0.17
CA LEU A 302 10.73 37.08 0.24
C LEU A 302 9.36 37.39 0.86
N ASP A 303 9.27 38.41 1.72
CA ASP A 303 7.97 38.87 2.28
C ASP A 303 7.01 39.36 1.21
N ARG A 304 7.51 40.15 0.25
CA ARG A 304 6.68 40.65 -0.86
C ARG A 304 6.15 39.51 -1.72
N LEU A 305 6.93 38.45 -1.91
CA LEU A 305 6.47 37.26 -2.63
C LEU A 305 5.45 36.47 -1.82
N ALA A 306 5.73 36.23 -0.54
CA ALA A 306 4.80 35.54 0.36
C ALA A 306 3.46 36.29 0.43
N GLY A 307 3.45 37.61 0.55
CA GLY A 307 2.22 38.42 0.58
C GLY A 307 1.40 38.41 -0.71
N ARG A 308 1.90 37.82 -1.79
CA ARG A 308 1.20 37.65 -3.08
C ARG A 308 0.86 36.20 -3.40
N ALA A 309 1.46 35.26 -2.69
CA ALA A 309 1.30 33.83 -2.93
C ALA A 309 0.04 33.31 -2.21
N ASP A 310 -0.55 32.26 -2.77
CA ASP A 310 -1.65 31.52 -2.16
C ASP A 310 -1.14 30.25 -1.46
N VAL A 311 0.02 29.73 -1.86
CA VAL A 311 0.63 28.52 -1.28
C VAL A 311 2.16 28.58 -1.39
N ILE A 312 2.83 28.01 -0.38
CA ILE A 312 4.29 27.89 -0.33
C ILE A 312 4.68 26.43 -0.56
N ALA A 313 5.65 26.17 -1.42
CA ALA A 313 6.35 24.89 -1.51
C ALA A 313 7.81 25.11 -1.07
N LEU A 314 8.24 24.45 0.01
CA LEU A 314 9.50 24.75 0.68
C LEU A 314 10.29 23.47 0.95
N GLY A 315 11.59 23.52 0.64
CA GLY A 315 12.56 22.49 1.03
C GLY A 315 13.30 21.75 -0.08
N PRO A 316 12.79 21.59 -1.33
CA PRO A 316 13.55 20.94 -2.40
C PRO A 316 14.91 21.59 -2.65
N GLY A 317 15.97 20.87 -2.28
CA GLY A 317 17.36 21.31 -2.38
C GLY A 317 17.72 22.48 -1.46
N LEU A 318 16.92 22.79 -0.43
CA LEU A 318 17.12 23.97 0.42
C LEU A 318 18.39 23.88 1.27
N GLY A 319 18.91 22.68 1.56
CA GLY A 319 20.03 22.48 2.47
C GLY A 319 19.69 22.85 3.92
N THR A 320 20.72 22.86 4.78
CA THR A 320 20.62 23.15 6.22
C THR A 320 21.56 24.28 6.67
N SER A 321 21.91 25.18 5.76
CA SER A 321 22.77 26.33 6.05
C SER A 321 22.02 27.39 6.89
N ASP A 322 22.74 28.43 7.35
CA ASP A 322 22.11 29.56 8.06
C ASP A 322 21.05 30.26 7.22
N TRP A 323 21.29 30.37 5.90
CA TRP A 323 20.31 30.90 4.96
C TRP A 323 19.08 29.99 4.88
N SER A 324 19.28 28.68 4.74
CA SER A 324 18.21 27.69 4.70
C SER A 324 17.30 27.80 5.93
N ARG A 325 17.90 27.86 7.12
CA ARG A 325 17.19 28.07 8.39
C ARG A 325 16.44 29.39 8.42
N ALA A 326 17.07 30.49 8.03
CA ALA A 326 16.47 31.82 8.06
C ALA A 326 15.24 31.91 7.12
N VAL A 327 15.38 31.39 5.89
CA VAL A 327 14.29 31.30 4.91
C VAL A 327 13.16 30.41 5.42
N TRP A 328 13.48 29.23 5.92
CA TRP A 328 12.51 28.27 6.44
C TRP A 328 11.71 28.86 7.60
N GLN A 329 12.39 29.44 8.60
CA GLN A 329 11.73 30.07 9.74
C GLN A 329 10.87 31.27 9.33
N ARG A 330 11.31 32.03 8.33
CA ARG A 330 10.56 33.19 7.84
C ARG A 330 9.28 32.77 7.13
N LEU A 331 9.37 31.83 6.19
CA LEU A 331 8.23 31.39 5.38
C LEU A 331 7.22 30.55 6.16
N LEU A 332 7.66 29.72 7.12
CA LEU A 332 6.72 28.94 7.92
C LEU A 332 5.87 29.78 8.88
N LYS A 333 6.31 31.00 9.23
CA LYS A 333 5.52 31.98 9.99
C LYS A 333 4.41 32.62 9.17
N CYS A 334 4.40 32.46 7.85
CA CYS A 334 3.29 32.90 7.03
C CYS A 334 2.09 31.97 7.23
N GLU A 335 0.89 32.55 7.39
CA GLU A 335 -0.39 31.83 7.52
C GLU A 335 -0.92 31.31 6.17
N LEU A 336 -0.02 30.96 5.25
CA LEU A 336 -0.37 30.39 3.95
C LEU A 336 -0.34 28.86 4.01
N PRO A 337 -1.18 28.13 3.27
CA PRO A 337 -0.98 26.71 3.03
C PRO A 337 0.46 26.42 2.58
N ALA A 338 1.07 25.37 3.13
CA ALA A 338 2.45 25.01 2.81
C ALA A 338 2.60 23.53 2.43
N VAL A 339 3.49 23.24 1.49
CA VAL A 339 3.98 21.90 1.17
C VAL A 339 5.44 21.84 1.57
N LEU A 340 5.77 20.95 2.50
CA LEU A 340 7.12 20.77 3.02
C LEU A 340 7.70 19.45 2.51
N ASP A 341 8.86 19.53 1.86
CA ASP A 341 9.56 18.38 1.28
C ASP A 341 11.06 18.44 1.60
N ALA A 342 11.75 17.31 1.48
CA ALA A 342 13.21 17.23 1.54
C ALA A 342 13.84 17.96 2.74
N ASP A 343 14.74 18.92 2.50
CA ASP A 343 15.44 19.64 3.55
C ASP A 343 14.52 20.49 4.43
N GLY A 344 13.35 20.89 3.93
CA GLY A 344 12.31 21.51 4.76
C GLY A 344 11.81 20.57 5.85
N LEU A 345 11.72 19.27 5.57
CA LEU A 345 11.37 18.22 6.54
C LEU A 345 12.54 17.91 7.49
N ASN A 346 13.79 17.93 6.99
CA ASN A 346 14.97 17.76 7.84
C ASN A 346 15.06 18.88 8.90
N LEU A 347 14.84 20.14 8.48
CA LEU A 347 14.79 21.28 9.39
C LEU A 347 13.62 21.19 10.38
N LEU A 348 12.47 20.66 9.94
CA LEU A 348 11.33 20.39 10.82
C LEU A 348 11.67 19.34 11.89
N ALA A 349 12.34 18.26 11.52
CA ALA A 349 12.76 17.22 12.46
C ALA A 349 13.77 17.75 13.49
N GLU A 350 14.70 18.62 13.06
CA GLU A 350 15.74 19.18 13.93
C GLU A 350 15.22 20.25 14.89
N HIS A 351 14.38 21.16 14.40
CA HIS A 351 14.02 22.37 15.16
C HIS A 351 12.59 22.35 15.70
N GLY A 352 11.72 21.51 15.15
CA GLY A 352 10.29 21.56 15.42
C GLY A 352 9.64 22.83 14.86
N PHE A 353 8.36 22.72 14.50
CA PHE A 353 7.51 23.86 14.18
C PHE A 353 6.06 23.44 14.35
N GLU A 354 5.28 24.30 14.99
CA GLU A 354 3.84 24.10 15.12
C GLU A 354 3.13 25.04 14.17
N ARG A 355 2.32 24.46 13.27
CA ARG A 355 1.40 25.20 12.42
C ARG A 355 0.28 24.29 11.99
N GLU A 356 -0.76 24.93 11.45
CA GLU A 356 -1.87 24.25 10.81
C GLU A 356 -1.75 24.42 9.29
N SER A 357 -2.52 23.66 8.52
CA SER A 357 -2.62 23.80 7.06
C SER A 357 -1.30 23.61 6.30
N TRP A 358 -0.73 22.40 6.41
CA TRP A 358 0.38 21.95 5.58
C TRP A 358 0.26 20.50 5.15
N VAL A 359 0.97 20.21 4.05
CA VAL A 359 1.24 18.88 3.55
C VAL A 359 2.72 18.57 3.78
N LEU A 360 3.02 17.46 4.43
CA LEU A 360 4.38 16.92 4.56
C LEU A 360 4.54 15.77 3.56
N THR A 361 5.65 15.73 2.81
CA THR A 361 5.88 14.69 1.80
C THR A 361 7.09 13.80 2.10
N PRO A 362 7.23 13.20 3.30
CA PRO A 362 8.43 12.47 3.67
C PRO A 362 8.60 11.16 2.88
N HIS A 363 9.83 10.85 2.48
CA HIS A 363 10.23 9.48 2.18
C HIS A 363 10.51 8.72 3.49
N PRO A 364 10.72 7.38 3.49
CA PRO A 364 10.88 6.61 4.73
C PRO A 364 12.00 7.10 5.65
N GLY A 365 13.16 7.49 5.10
CA GLY A 365 14.24 8.12 5.87
C GLY A 365 13.91 9.50 6.48
N GLU A 366 13.10 10.34 5.82
CA GLU A 366 12.65 11.62 6.39
C GLU A 366 11.60 11.39 7.48
N ALA A 367 10.67 10.46 7.25
CA ALA A 367 9.68 10.05 8.24
C ALA A 367 10.33 9.48 9.51
N ALA A 368 11.37 8.66 9.35
CA ALA A 368 12.16 8.12 10.44
C ALA A 368 12.78 9.24 11.30
N ARG A 369 13.33 10.29 10.68
CA ARG A 369 13.86 11.46 11.41
C ARG A 369 12.76 12.27 12.10
N LEU A 370 11.61 12.48 11.43
CA LEU A 370 10.48 13.22 12.00
C LEU A 370 9.89 12.53 13.24
N LEU A 371 9.88 11.20 13.25
CA LEU A 371 9.37 10.40 14.36
C LEU A 371 10.43 9.98 15.39
N ASP A 372 11.72 10.20 15.10
CA ASP A 372 12.87 9.75 15.91
C ASP A 372 12.91 8.22 16.09
N VAL A 373 12.73 7.50 14.98
CA VAL A 373 12.71 6.03 14.89
C VAL A 373 13.58 5.56 13.74
N CYS A 374 13.83 4.26 13.62
CA CYS A 374 14.58 3.73 12.47
C CYS A 374 13.68 3.53 11.24
N ILE A 375 14.29 3.48 10.04
CA ILE A 375 13.56 3.25 8.78
C ILE A 375 12.79 1.92 8.81
N ALA A 376 13.33 0.90 9.49
CA ALA A 376 12.67 -0.40 9.60
C ALA A 376 11.35 -0.32 10.36
N GLU A 377 11.22 0.58 11.35
CA GLU A 377 9.97 0.80 12.08
C GLU A 377 8.91 1.48 11.20
N ILE A 378 9.31 2.49 10.41
CA ILE A 378 8.43 3.12 9.42
C ILE A 378 7.90 2.10 8.41
N GLN A 379 8.76 1.20 7.94
CA GLN A 379 8.38 0.21 6.93
C GLN A 379 7.59 -0.96 7.51
N ARG A 380 7.73 -1.25 8.81
CA ARG A 380 6.98 -2.32 9.50
C ARG A 380 5.49 -2.02 9.56
N ASP A 381 5.11 -0.77 9.79
CA ASP A 381 3.73 -0.30 9.74
C ASP A 381 3.64 1.14 9.23
N ARG A 382 3.51 1.28 7.91
CA ARG A 382 3.39 2.58 7.21
C ARG A 382 2.10 3.31 7.59
N PHE A 383 1.02 2.58 7.88
CA PHE A 383 -0.26 3.17 8.28
C PHE A 383 -0.17 3.78 9.69
N ALA A 384 0.49 3.10 10.62
CA ALA A 384 0.75 3.66 11.95
C ALA A 384 1.64 4.91 11.85
N ALA A 385 2.74 4.83 11.10
CA ALA A 385 3.68 5.94 10.94
C ALA A 385 3.01 7.19 10.32
N VAL A 386 2.17 7.04 9.29
CA VAL A 386 1.49 8.19 8.68
C VAL A 386 0.45 8.81 9.61
N ARG A 387 -0.28 7.99 10.39
CA ARG A 387 -1.25 8.47 11.39
C ARG A 387 -0.56 9.22 12.52
N GLU A 388 0.56 8.70 13.00
CA GLU A 388 1.36 9.34 14.03
C GLU A 388 1.92 10.69 13.55
N MET A 389 2.51 10.75 12.36
CA MET A 389 2.98 12.03 11.81
C MET A 389 1.84 13.03 11.61
N ALA A 390 0.70 12.58 11.07
CA ALA A 390 -0.45 13.46 10.88
C ALA A 390 -0.95 14.05 12.20
N ALA A 391 -1.02 13.25 13.27
CA ALA A 391 -1.40 13.70 14.60
C ALA A 391 -0.34 14.61 15.24
N ARG A 392 0.94 14.22 15.18
CA ARG A 392 2.07 14.94 15.81
C ARG A 392 2.27 16.32 15.21
N PHE A 393 2.11 16.47 13.90
CA PHE A 393 2.36 17.73 13.19
C PHE A 393 1.09 18.47 12.77
N ASN A 394 -0.09 17.96 13.12
CA ASN A 394 -1.39 18.49 12.67
C ASN A 394 -1.40 18.75 11.15
N ALA A 395 -1.00 17.73 10.39
CA ALA A 395 -0.66 17.87 8.97
C ALA A 395 -1.34 16.78 8.11
N VAL A 396 -1.51 17.10 6.83
CA VAL A 396 -1.70 16.06 5.81
C VAL A 396 -0.33 15.47 5.51
N VAL A 397 -0.20 14.14 5.49
CA VAL A 397 1.08 13.47 5.26
C VAL A 397 1.01 12.54 4.06
N VAL A 398 1.95 12.71 3.13
CA VAL A 398 2.16 11.86 1.97
C VAL A 398 3.46 11.09 2.19
N LEU A 399 3.36 9.92 2.84
CA LEU A 399 4.50 9.04 3.08
C LEU A 399 4.90 8.33 1.77
N LYS A 400 5.92 8.84 1.08
CA LYS A 400 6.39 8.33 -0.22
C LYS A 400 6.85 6.87 -0.09
N GLY A 401 6.55 6.04 -1.08
CA GLY A 401 6.97 4.63 -1.14
C GLY A 401 5.92 3.72 -1.77
N ALA A 402 6.08 2.41 -1.58
CA ALA A 402 5.07 1.42 -1.98
C ALA A 402 3.92 1.42 -0.97
N GLY A 403 2.74 1.85 -1.43
CA GLY A 403 1.54 2.02 -0.61
C GLY A 403 1.06 3.46 -0.56
#